data_AF-A0ABD5YL17-F1
#
_entry.id   AF-A0ABD5YL17-F1
#
_cell.length_a   1.000
_cell.length_b   1.000
_cell.length_c   1.000
_cell.angle_alpha   90.00
_cell.angle_beta   90.00
_cell.angle_gamma   90.00
#
_symmetry.space_group_name_H-M   'P 1'
#
loop_
_entity.id
_entity.type
_entity.pdbx_description
1 polymer ?
#
loop_
_entity_poly.entity_id
_entity_poly.type
_entity_poly.pdbx_seq_one_letter_code
_entity_poly.pdbx_strand_id
1 'polypeptide(L)'
;MSSTDKPRSNRIIPLALLTLAVLGLSVVAAGSAVPPANQANTSSAQSEKTHTLVIKKTTGKPVRYAVTASKGITGETAESDTIQGTSLSGRVGPYPWQNKSNDTKDVINYIGYIQSFQIQGGDAQVLLNGQRVQPSVLDDNYIEIRNPNANGTNKQPVQYQITVTGDAIGGEKAEKKDTTNATKKNAKTNSTTIRGQLTDRADSFYFGGNITSSSFDGQAHVFINGQRASVSKPTATPTATSTPSPTVTENKPPATSTTVSERRTDSRVTTTTSENATSTTTTNSSNSELFISVVGGIFLLMVVAFSTLWVFSPRERRW
;
A
#
# COMPACT_ATOMS: atom_id res chain seq x y z
N MET A 1 -13.59 -63.52 22.25
CA MET A 1 -12.42 -62.76 22.75
C MET A 1 -12.85 -61.31 22.89
N SER A 2 -13.08 -60.87 24.13
CA SER A 2 -13.60 -59.54 24.47
C SER A 2 -12.42 -58.59 24.70
N SER A 3 -12.34 -57.50 23.94
CA SER A 3 -11.33 -56.46 24.10
C SER A 3 -11.99 -55.21 24.69
N THR A 4 -11.85 -55.06 26.00
CA THR A 4 -12.21 -53.87 26.78
C THR A 4 -11.18 -52.77 26.56
N ASP A 5 -11.59 -51.70 25.90
CA ASP A 5 -10.79 -50.48 25.73
C ASP A 5 -11.07 -49.49 26.87
N LYS A 6 -10.01 -48.96 27.49
CA LYS A 6 -10.04 -48.06 28.65
C LYS A 6 -10.17 -46.59 28.21
N PRO A 7 -10.96 -45.74 28.88
CA PRO A 7 -10.99 -44.32 28.57
C PRO A 7 -9.74 -43.59 29.08
N ARG A 8 -9.17 -42.71 28.24
CA ARG A 8 -8.04 -41.84 28.58
C ARG A 8 -8.49 -40.67 29.46
N SER A 9 -7.76 -40.48 30.55
CA SER A 9 -7.90 -39.43 31.56
C SER A 9 -7.59 -38.04 31.00
N ASN A 10 -8.53 -37.11 31.10
CA ASN A 10 -8.31 -35.67 30.90
C ASN A 10 -7.41 -35.13 32.03
N ARG A 11 -6.27 -34.53 31.68
CA ARG A 11 -5.46 -33.73 32.61
C ARG A 11 -5.96 -32.29 32.57
N ILE A 12 -6.40 -31.80 33.73
CA ILE A 12 -6.71 -30.39 33.96
C ILE A 12 -5.40 -29.67 34.24
N ILE A 13 -5.07 -28.66 33.43
CA ILE A 13 -3.91 -27.77 33.65
C ILE A 13 -4.40 -26.58 34.49
N PRO A 14 -3.78 -26.25 35.64
CA PRO A 14 -4.18 -25.12 36.44
C PRO A 14 -3.81 -23.79 35.77
N LEU A 15 -4.79 -22.89 35.72
CA LEU A 15 -4.69 -21.53 35.19
C LEU A 15 -3.98 -20.64 36.22
N ALA A 16 -2.79 -20.15 35.89
CA ALA A 16 -2.04 -19.22 36.74
C ALA A 16 -2.69 -17.82 36.72
N LEU A 17 -3.07 -17.34 37.90
CA LEU A 17 -3.71 -16.05 38.13
C LEU A 17 -2.62 -14.95 38.09
N LEU A 18 -2.61 -14.12 37.04
CA LEU A 18 -1.68 -12.99 36.91
C LEU A 18 -2.25 -11.77 37.65
N THR A 19 -1.65 -11.41 38.78
CA THR A 19 -2.04 -10.24 39.59
C THR A 19 -1.41 -8.98 38.98
N LEU A 20 -2.25 -8.06 38.49
CA LEU A 20 -1.83 -6.78 37.94
C LEU A 20 -1.66 -5.75 39.07
N ALA A 21 -0.42 -5.29 39.31
CA ALA A 21 -0.13 -4.23 40.27
C ALA A 21 -0.54 -2.87 39.69
N VAL A 22 -1.47 -2.18 40.35
CA VAL A 22 -1.87 -0.80 40.03
C VAL A 22 -0.87 0.15 40.68
N LEU A 23 -0.02 0.79 39.87
CA LEU A 23 0.85 1.87 40.31
C LEU A 23 0.05 3.18 40.37
N GLY A 24 -0.01 3.77 41.57
CA GLY A 24 -0.66 5.04 41.85
C GLY A 24 0.05 6.21 41.18
N LEU A 25 -0.66 6.90 40.31
CA LEU A 25 -0.22 8.15 39.68
C LEU A 25 -0.63 9.32 40.59
N SER A 26 0.35 10.04 41.14
CA SER A 26 0.11 11.27 41.89
C SER A 26 -0.04 12.45 40.93
N VAL A 27 -1.20 13.09 40.91
CA VAL A 27 -1.47 14.29 40.12
C VAL A 27 -1.04 15.52 40.93
N VAL A 28 -0.01 16.21 40.47
CA VAL A 28 0.38 17.54 40.99
C VAL A 28 -0.41 18.59 40.23
N ALA A 29 -1.27 19.32 40.94
CA ALA A 29 -2.04 20.44 40.40
C ALA A 29 -1.12 21.66 40.19
N ALA A 30 -0.72 21.92 38.95
CA ALA A 30 -0.09 23.17 38.55
C ALA A 30 -1.15 24.21 38.15
N GLY A 31 -0.94 25.44 38.59
CA GLY A 31 -1.88 26.56 38.51
C GLY A 31 -2.44 26.86 37.11
N SER A 32 -3.71 27.27 37.10
CA SER A 32 -4.49 27.61 35.92
C SER A 32 -3.98 28.90 35.26
N ALA A 33 -3.16 28.76 34.23
CA ALA A 33 -3.03 29.79 33.20
C ALA A 33 -4.24 29.66 32.26
N VAL A 34 -5.01 30.74 32.10
CA VAL A 34 -6.12 30.83 31.14
C VAL A 34 -5.55 30.67 29.73
N PRO A 35 -5.86 29.60 28.99
CA PRO A 35 -5.36 29.45 27.64
C PRO A 35 -6.01 30.50 26.71
N PRO A 36 -5.28 31.07 25.75
CA PRO A 36 -5.85 32.00 24.78
C PRO A 36 -7.00 31.32 24.02
N ALA A 37 -8.06 32.10 23.76
CA ALA A 37 -9.27 31.68 23.08
C ALA A 37 -8.93 30.87 21.81
N ASN A 38 -9.30 29.60 21.85
CA ASN A 38 -9.09 28.62 20.80
C ASN A 38 -9.86 29.08 19.55
N GLN A 39 -9.16 29.62 18.55
CA GLN A 39 -9.77 29.92 17.26
C GLN A 39 -10.28 28.60 16.68
N ALA A 40 -11.61 28.45 16.63
CA ALA A 40 -12.26 27.32 16.01
C ALA A 40 -11.80 27.25 14.56
N ASN A 41 -10.88 26.32 14.29
CA ASN A 41 -10.31 26.10 12.98
C ASN A 41 -11.40 25.41 12.15
N THR A 42 -12.31 26.20 11.57
CA THR A 42 -13.37 25.73 10.68
C THR A 42 -12.73 25.32 9.37
N SER A 43 -12.15 24.13 9.36
CA SER A 43 -11.71 23.45 8.15
C SER A 43 -12.96 23.20 7.32
N SER A 44 -13.19 24.05 6.31
CA SER A 44 -14.24 23.86 5.31
C SER A 44 -14.20 22.41 4.84
N ALA A 45 -15.32 21.70 4.94
CA ALA A 45 -15.43 20.29 4.56
C ALA A 45 -15.09 20.14 3.07
N GLN A 46 -13.84 19.84 2.76
CA GLN A 46 -13.43 19.49 1.42
C GLN A 46 -14.11 18.15 1.12
N SER A 47 -14.98 18.12 0.11
CA SER A 47 -15.65 16.88 -0.31
C SER A 47 -14.59 15.80 -0.53
N GLU A 48 -14.67 14.74 0.27
CA GLU A 48 -13.67 13.70 0.23
C GLU A 48 -13.87 12.87 -1.04
N LYS A 49 -12.79 12.70 -1.81
CA LYS A 49 -12.83 11.94 -3.04
C LYS A 49 -13.15 10.48 -2.71
N THR A 50 -14.16 9.92 -3.38
CA THR A 50 -14.49 8.50 -3.32
C THR A 50 -13.64 7.74 -4.34
N HIS A 51 -13.15 6.58 -3.93
CA HIS A 51 -12.33 5.68 -4.72
C HIS A 51 -13.03 4.34 -4.89
N THR A 52 -12.64 3.60 -5.92
CA THR A 52 -13.26 2.31 -6.24
C THR A 52 -12.22 1.21 -6.25
N LEU A 53 -12.46 0.15 -5.49
CA LEU A 53 -11.73 -1.11 -5.52
C LEU A 53 -12.66 -2.17 -6.12
N VAL A 54 -12.22 -2.81 -7.20
CA VAL A 54 -12.98 -3.87 -7.86
C VAL A 54 -12.22 -5.19 -7.70
N ILE A 55 -12.91 -6.21 -7.22
CA ILE A 55 -12.36 -7.55 -7.05
C ILE A 55 -13.12 -8.46 -8.02
N LYS A 56 -12.40 -9.06 -8.96
CA LYS A 56 -12.98 -9.99 -9.94
C LYS A 56 -12.39 -11.37 -9.75
N LYS A 57 -13.25 -12.37 -9.69
CA LYS A 57 -12.81 -13.76 -9.77
C LYS A 57 -12.30 -14.03 -11.19
N THR A 58 -11.10 -14.58 -11.34
CA THR A 58 -10.60 -14.98 -12.67
C THR A 58 -10.92 -16.43 -12.96
N THR A 59 -10.59 -17.36 -12.04
CA THR A 59 -10.75 -18.80 -12.26
C THR A 59 -10.87 -19.56 -10.94
N GLY A 60 -11.39 -20.78 -11.01
CA GLY A 60 -11.24 -21.76 -9.93
C GLY A 60 -12.10 -21.51 -8.69
N LYS A 61 -11.46 -21.54 -7.52
CA LYS A 61 -12.10 -21.49 -6.20
C LYS A 61 -12.70 -20.10 -5.92
N PRO A 62 -13.69 -20.00 -5.03
CA PRO A 62 -14.15 -18.70 -4.54
C PRO A 62 -13.02 -17.90 -3.90
N VAL A 63 -13.11 -16.58 -3.97
CA VAL A 63 -12.15 -15.65 -3.39
C VAL A 63 -12.83 -14.95 -2.23
N ARG A 64 -12.24 -15.03 -1.04
CA ARG A 64 -12.63 -14.23 0.12
C ARG A 64 -11.68 -13.07 0.23
N TYR A 65 -12.17 -11.94 0.69
CA TYR A 65 -11.34 -10.77 0.89
C TYR A 65 -11.73 -10.00 2.15
N ALA A 66 -10.77 -9.25 2.67
CA ALA A 66 -10.97 -8.28 3.73
C ALA A 66 -10.20 -7.00 3.38
N VAL A 67 -10.85 -5.86 3.53
CA VAL A 67 -10.30 -4.55 3.25
C VAL A 67 -10.57 -3.62 4.43
N THR A 68 -9.59 -2.80 4.78
CA THR A 68 -9.76 -1.69 5.75
C THR A 68 -9.30 -0.40 5.09
N ALA A 69 -10.13 0.64 5.15
CA ALA A 69 -9.79 1.98 4.70
C ALA A 69 -9.51 2.90 5.90
N SER A 70 -8.84 4.02 5.68
CA SER A 70 -8.51 4.97 6.75
C SER A 70 -9.67 5.86 7.19
N LYS A 71 -10.72 6.00 6.39
CA LYS A 71 -11.85 6.89 6.71
C LYS A 71 -13.22 6.26 6.59
N GLY A 72 -13.50 5.54 5.51
CA GLY A 72 -14.81 4.94 5.32
C GLY A 72 -14.87 4.00 4.13
N ILE A 73 -15.76 3.04 4.22
CA ILE A 73 -16.10 2.13 3.13
C ILE A 73 -17.61 2.19 2.91
N THR A 74 -18.00 2.28 1.65
CA THR A 74 -19.37 2.11 1.19
C THR A 74 -19.36 1.10 0.05
N GLY A 75 -20.47 0.44 -0.21
CA GLY A 75 -20.49 -0.54 -1.27
C GLY A 75 -21.88 -1.05 -1.50
N GLU A 76 -22.07 -1.66 -2.66
CA GLU A 76 -23.18 -2.57 -2.81
C GLU A 76 -22.88 -3.74 -1.88
N THR A 77 -23.68 -3.91 -0.83
CA THR A 77 -23.64 -5.15 -0.07
C THR A 77 -24.23 -6.22 -0.98
N ALA A 78 -23.37 -6.89 -1.74
CA ALA A 78 -23.71 -8.19 -2.30
C ALA A 78 -24.13 -9.13 -1.16
N GLU A 79 -24.82 -10.21 -1.48
CA GLU A 79 -25.52 -11.07 -0.49
C GLU A 79 -24.60 -11.64 0.63
N SER A 80 -23.27 -11.51 0.52
CA SER A 80 -22.29 -11.98 1.51
C SER A 80 -21.39 -10.92 2.13
N ASP A 81 -21.53 -9.65 1.78
CA ASP A 81 -20.59 -8.62 2.22
C ASP A 81 -20.99 -8.03 3.57
N THR A 82 -20.02 -7.94 4.48
CA THR A 82 -20.18 -7.36 5.81
C THR A 82 -19.35 -6.10 5.91
N ILE A 83 -20.02 -4.97 6.14
CA ILE A 83 -19.37 -3.65 6.34
C ILE A 83 -19.46 -3.27 7.82
N GLN A 84 -18.33 -2.91 8.41
CA GLN A 84 -18.22 -2.41 9.79
C GLN A 84 -17.34 -1.17 9.82
N GLY A 85 -17.96 0.01 9.71
CA GLY A 85 -17.28 1.30 9.73
C GLY A 85 -16.31 1.45 8.56
N THR A 86 -15.02 1.27 8.83
CA THR A 86 -13.95 1.39 7.83
C THR A 86 -13.45 0.04 7.32
N SER A 87 -14.02 -1.07 7.78
CA SER A 87 -13.66 -2.42 7.34
C SER A 87 -14.79 -3.06 6.56
N LEU A 88 -14.44 -3.88 5.58
CA LEU A 88 -15.37 -4.69 4.81
C LEU A 88 -14.75 -6.07 4.58
N SER A 89 -15.53 -7.12 4.81
CA SER A 89 -15.19 -8.49 4.41
C SER A 89 -16.23 -9.02 3.45
N GLY A 90 -15.79 -9.66 2.39
CA GLY A 90 -16.68 -10.11 1.32
C GLY A 90 -16.13 -11.30 0.55
N ARG A 91 -16.81 -11.64 -0.54
CA ARG A 91 -16.49 -12.82 -1.32
C ARG A 91 -17.06 -12.80 -2.73
N VAL A 92 -16.18 -13.00 -3.72
CA VAL A 92 -16.59 -13.32 -5.10
C VAL A 92 -16.55 -14.83 -5.36
N GLY A 93 -17.60 -15.37 -5.98
CA GLY A 93 -17.71 -16.76 -6.44
C GLY A 93 -18.83 -17.59 -5.77
N PRO A 94 -19.15 -18.77 -6.31
CA PRO A 94 -20.31 -19.57 -5.88
C PRO A 94 -20.12 -20.20 -4.51
N TYR A 95 -21.08 -20.11 -3.60
CA TYR A 95 -21.06 -20.82 -2.31
C TYR A 95 -21.02 -22.35 -2.52
N PRO A 96 -20.27 -23.10 -1.71
CA PRO A 96 -20.19 -24.57 -1.86
C PRO A 96 -21.56 -25.25 -1.78
N TRP A 97 -22.51 -24.67 -1.04
CA TRP A 97 -23.85 -25.19 -0.82
C TRP A 97 -24.94 -24.53 -1.68
N GLN A 98 -24.62 -23.48 -2.42
CA GLN A 98 -25.55 -22.80 -3.34
C GLN A 98 -24.91 -22.75 -4.74
N ASN A 99 -25.31 -23.69 -5.59
CA ASN A 99 -24.89 -23.82 -6.99
C ASN A 99 -25.31 -22.65 -7.91
N LYS A 100 -25.71 -21.49 -7.37
CA LYS A 100 -26.35 -20.39 -8.14
C LYS A 100 -25.75 -19.01 -7.97
N SER A 101 -24.80 -18.78 -7.06
CA SER A 101 -24.14 -17.47 -6.98
C SER A 101 -23.17 -17.33 -8.15
N ASN A 102 -23.62 -16.64 -9.21
CA ASN A 102 -22.81 -16.18 -10.34
C ASN A 102 -22.02 -14.91 -10.01
N ASP A 103 -21.90 -14.58 -8.72
CA ASP A 103 -21.09 -13.47 -8.28
C ASP A 103 -19.64 -13.70 -8.73
N THR A 104 -19.20 -12.83 -9.62
CA THR A 104 -17.87 -12.84 -10.23
C THR A 104 -17.12 -11.55 -9.95
N LYS A 105 -17.77 -10.57 -9.32
CA LYS A 105 -17.28 -9.21 -9.22
C LYS A 105 -17.96 -8.46 -8.09
N ASP A 106 -17.11 -7.95 -7.19
CA ASP A 106 -17.50 -6.98 -6.18
C ASP A 106 -16.92 -5.60 -6.47
N VAL A 107 -17.68 -4.56 -6.14
CA VAL A 107 -17.31 -3.15 -6.29
C VAL A 107 -17.43 -2.47 -4.94
N ILE A 108 -16.29 -2.07 -4.41
CA ILE A 108 -16.15 -1.43 -3.10
C ILE A 108 -15.82 0.04 -3.35
N ASN A 109 -16.60 0.93 -2.77
CA ASN A 109 -16.30 2.35 -2.72
C ASN A 109 -15.64 2.68 -1.38
N TYR A 110 -14.63 3.52 -1.37
CA TYR A 110 -13.96 3.89 -0.12
C TYR A 110 -13.48 5.33 -0.14
N ILE A 111 -13.22 5.85 1.05
CA ILE A 111 -12.71 7.20 1.29
C ILE A 111 -11.42 7.08 2.12
N GLY A 112 -10.45 7.96 1.83
CA GLY A 112 -9.11 7.85 2.41
C GLY A 112 -8.25 6.89 1.61
N TYR A 113 -7.45 6.06 2.28
CA TYR A 113 -6.54 5.09 1.66
C TYR A 113 -6.77 3.70 2.27
N ILE A 114 -6.41 2.64 1.55
CA ILE A 114 -6.45 1.26 2.01
C ILE A 114 -5.31 1.03 3.00
N GLN A 115 -5.65 0.65 4.23
CA GLN A 115 -4.70 0.36 5.31
C GLN A 115 -4.26 -1.10 5.31
N SER A 116 -5.14 -2.01 4.88
CA SER A 116 -4.86 -3.43 4.80
C SER A 116 -5.73 -4.07 3.72
N PHE A 117 -5.19 -5.04 3.00
CA PHE A 117 -5.95 -5.77 1.99
C PHE A 117 -5.53 -7.23 1.92
N GLN A 118 -6.45 -8.12 2.28
CA GLN A 118 -6.19 -9.54 2.32
C GLN A 118 -7.09 -10.25 1.32
N ILE A 119 -6.51 -11.19 0.57
CA ILE A 119 -7.21 -12.11 -0.31
C ILE A 119 -6.88 -13.54 0.10
N GLN A 120 -7.90 -14.40 0.12
CA GLN A 120 -7.76 -15.83 0.41
C GLN A 120 -8.59 -16.66 -0.58
N GLY A 121 -8.07 -17.83 -0.95
CA GLY A 121 -8.79 -18.78 -1.81
C GLY A 121 -8.30 -18.76 -3.26
N GLY A 122 -9.22 -18.62 -4.22
CA GLY A 122 -8.91 -18.65 -5.65
C GLY A 122 -8.15 -17.42 -6.15
N ASP A 123 -7.91 -17.39 -7.47
CA ASP A 123 -7.24 -16.27 -8.13
C ASP A 123 -8.20 -15.10 -8.36
N ALA A 124 -7.72 -13.89 -8.09
CA ALA A 124 -8.46 -12.65 -8.24
C ALA A 124 -7.69 -11.63 -9.08
N GLN A 125 -8.43 -10.94 -9.95
CA GLN A 125 -7.99 -9.69 -10.54
C GLN A 125 -8.50 -8.54 -9.67
N VAL A 126 -7.58 -7.70 -9.19
CA VAL A 126 -7.92 -6.51 -8.41
C VAL A 126 -7.68 -5.27 -9.25
N LEU A 127 -8.64 -4.36 -9.25
CA LEU A 127 -8.54 -3.06 -9.91
C LEU A 127 -8.74 -1.94 -8.89
N LEU A 128 -7.78 -1.02 -8.82
CA LEU A 128 -7.85 0.20 -8.04
C LEU A 128 -8.12 1.37 -8.98
N ASN A 129 -9.26 2.05 -8.81
CA ASN A 129 -9.71 3.14 -9.68
C ASN A 129 -9.65 2.77 -11.18
N GLY A 130 -9.97 1.52 -11.51
CA GLY A 130 -9.94 0.98 -12.88
C GLY A 130 -8.58 0.47 -13.35
N GLN A 131 -7.48 0.71 -12.62
CA GLN A 131 -6.16 0.18 -12.94
C GLN A 131 -5.93 -1.17 -12.28
N ARG A 132 -5.45 -2.17 -13.04
CA ARG A 132 -5.10 -3.48 -12.46
C ARG A 132 -3.91 -3.34 -11.51
N VAL A 133 -4.02 -3.93 -10.32
CA VAL A 133 -2.99 -3.89 -9.26
C VAL A 133 -2.71 -5.30 -8.75
N GLN A 134 -1.50 -5.53 -8.25
CA GLN A 134 -1.20 -6.74 -7.48
C GLN A 134 -1.73 -6.56 -6.05
N PRO A 135 -2.46 -7.53 -5.48
CA PRO A 135 -3.02 -7.43 -4.13
C PRO A 135 -1.98 -7.08 -3.05
N SER A 136 -0.78 -7.65 -3.13
CA SER A 136 0.30 -7.41 -2.17
C SER A 136 0.74 -5.95 -2.09
N VAL A 137 0.56 -5.17 -3.15
CA VAL A 137 0.89 -3.73 -3.14
C VAL A 137 -0.06 -2.94 -2.23
N LEU A 138 -1.26 -3.45 -1.96
CA LEU A 138 -2.26 -2.81 -1.11
C LEU A 138 -2.16 -3.18 0.37
N ASP A 139 -1.35 -4.19 0.72
CA ASP A 139 -1.21 -4.70 2.09
C ASP A 139 0.04 -4.14 2.82
N ASP A 140 0.99 -3.59 2.07
CA ASP A 140 2.31 -3.20 2.60
C ASP A 140 2.30 -1.76 3.12
N ASN A 141 2.35 -0.78 2.21
CA ASN A 141 2.62 0.60 2.58
C ASN A 141 1.92 1.64 1.70
N TYR A 142 1.52 2.73 2.35
CA TYR A 142 1.02 3.94 1.76
C TYR A 142 1.95 5.10 2.08
N ILE A 143 2.33 5.88 1.06
CA ILE A 143 3.05 7.14 1.24
C ILE A 143 2.19 8.30 0.76
N GLU A 144 2.14 9.36 1.56
CA GLU A 144 1.60 10.65 1.17
C GLU A 144 2.68 11.73 1.33
N ILE A 145 2.85 12.55 0.29
CA ILE A 145 3.84 13.61 0.24
C ILE A 145 3.06 14.92 0.12
N ARG A 146 3.20 15.84 1.08
CA ARG A 146 2.49 17.13 1.07
C ARG A 146 3.45 18.28 0.88
N ASN A 147 3.05 19.26 0.07
CA ASN A 147 3.74 20.55 -0.01
C ASN A 147 3.24 21.45 1.14
N PRO A 148 4.09 21.77 2.14
CA PRO A 148 3.68 22.61 3.28
C PRO A 148 3.30 24.04 2.84
N ASN A 149 3.75 24.48 1.65
CA ASN A 149 3.54 25.83 1.14
C ASN A 149 2.40 25.90 0.10
N ALA A 150 1.59 24.84 -0.06
CA ALA A 150 0.54 24.79 -1.10
C ALA A 150 -0.52 25.91 -1.01
N ASN A 151 -0.74 26.46 0.19
CA ASN A 151 -1.67 27.56 0.43
C ASN A 151 -0.95 28.94 0.54
N GLY A 152 0.37 28.99 0.41
CA GLY A 152 1.14 30.22 0.47
C GLY A 152 1.14 31.00 -0.84
N THR A 153 1.54 32.27 -0.79
CA THR A 153 1.77 33.13 -1.97
C THR A 153 3.00 32.69 -2.78
N ASN A 154 3.99 32.09 -2.12
CA ASN A 154 5.21 31.58 -2.73
C ASN A 154 5.13 30.06 -2.96
N LYS A 155 4.33 29.65 -3.96
CA LYS A 155 4.21 28.23 -4.35
C LYS A 155 5.46 27.78 -5.09
N GLN A 156 6.47 27.38 -4.35
CA GLN A 156 7.63 26.71 -4.93
C GLN A 156 7.28 25.23 -5.12
N PRO A 157 7.34 24.71 -6.36
CA PRO A 157 7.09 23.31 -6.59
C PRO A 157 8.22 22.47 -5.98
N VAL A 158 7.88 21.32 -5.39
CA VAL A 158 8.87 20.42 -4.80
C VAL A 158 9.02 19.21 -5.71
N GLN A 159 10.18 19.08 -6.35
CA GLN A 159 10.50 17.86 -7.08
C GLN A 159 10.88 16.76 -6.09
N TYR A 160 10.45 15.53 -6.36
CA TYR A 160 10.83 14.39 -5.54
C TYR A 160 11.18 13.16 -6.38
N GLN A 161 12.06 12.35 -5.80
CA GLN A 161 12.38 11.02 -6.28
C GLN A 161 12.44 10.05 -5.11
N ILE A 162 11.66 8.97 -5.16
CA ILE A 162 11.62 7.93 -4.13
C ILE A 162 11.88 6.58 -4.80
N THR A 163 12.66 5.70 -4.17
CA THR A 163 12.90 4.33 -4.66
C THR A 163 12.48 3.34 -3.60
N VAL A 164 11.74 2.31 -4.03
CA VAL A 164 11.23 1.22 -3.19
C VAL A 164 11.70 -0.14 -3.72
N THR A 165 11.76 -1.17 -2.86
CA THR A 165 12.17 -2.54 -3.26
C THR A 165 11.08 -3.39 -3.91
N GLY A 166 9.86 -2.87 -4.05
CA GLY A 166 8.73 -3.56 -4.66
C GLY A 166 8.05 -2.71 -5.75
N ASP A 167 6.90 -3.17 -6.21
CA ASP A 167 6.08 -2.43 -7.18
C ASP A 167 5.43 -1.22 -6.49
N ALA A 168 5.16 -0.15 -7.25
CA ALA A 168 4.45 1.03 -6.77
C ALA A 168 3.37 1.49 -7.75
N ILE A 169 2.26 2.01 -7.22
CA ILE A 169 1.11 2.50 -7.99
C ILE A 169 0.63 3.84 -7.43
N GLY A 170 0.01 4.65 -8.28
CA GLY A 170 -0.62 5.91 -7.86
C GLY A 170 -1.73 5.66 -6.83
N GLY A 171 -1.72 6.45 -5.75
CA GLY A 171 -2.77 6.51 -4.76
C GLY A 171 -3.84 7.54 -5.13
N GLU A 172 -4.64 7.92 -4.14
CA GLU A 172 -5.83 8.76 -4.30
C GLU A 172 -5.57 10.17 -4.81
N LYS A 173 -4.43 10.71 -4.37
CA LYS A 173 -3.96 12.06 -4.63
C LYS A 173 -2.90 12.16 -5.72
N ALA A 174 -2.51 11.03 -6.34
CA ALA A 174 -1.59 11.08 -7.47
C ALA A 174 -2.19 11.90 -8.62
N GLU A 175 -1.44 12.87 -9.13
CA GLU A 175 -1.84 13.65 -10.29
C GLU A 175 -1.58 12.85 -11.58
N LYS A 176 -2.39 13.01 -12.62
CA LYS A 176 -2.16 12.30 -13.91
C LYS A 176 -0.81 12.64 -14.57
N LYS A 177 -0.28 13.83 -14.26
CA LYS A 177 1.03 14.29 -14.73
C LYS A 177 2.18 13.78 -13.87
N ASP A 178 1.89 13.28 -12.66
CA ASP A 178 2.89 12.57 -11.90
C ASP A 178 3.23 11.33 -12.66
N THR A 179 4.49 11.27 -13.06
CA THR A 179 4.99 10.07 -13.64
C THR A 179 5.36 9.16 -12.49
N THR A 180 4.44 8.27 -12.13
CA THR A 180 4.85 6.88 -11.86
C THR A 180 5.38 6.32 -13.17
N ASN A 181 6.43 6.92 -13.71
CA ASN A 181 7.42 6.19 -14.43
C ASN A 181 7.96 5.22 -13.38
N ALA A 182 7.26 4.12 -13.16
CA ALA A 182 7.88 2.83 -12.89
C ALA A 182 8.78 2.57 -14.10
N THR A 183 9.81 3.41 -14.26
CA THR A 183 10.69 3.50 -15.41
C THR A 183 11.57 2.31 -15.21
N LYS A 184 11.07 1.17 -15.69
CA LYS A 184 11.71 -0.13 -15.62
C LYS A 184 11.84 -0.57 -14.15
N LYS A 185 11.03 -1.56 -13.76
CA LYS A 185 11.46 -2.49 -12.72
C LYS A 185 12.89 -2.86 -13.07
N ASN A 186 13.85 -2.41 -12.27
CA ASN A 186 15.24 -2.76 -12.53
C ASN A 186 15.30 -4.26 -12.31
N ALA A 187 15.41 -5.03 -13.41
CA ALA A 187 15.31 -6.49 -13.38
C ALA A 187 16.33 -7.11 -12.41
N LYS A 188 17.40 -6.37 -12.07
CA LYS A 188 18.42 -6.78 -11.13
C LYS A 188 18.04 -6.55 -9.66
N THR A 189 17.26 -5.52 -9.35
CA THR A 189 17.01 -5.09 -7.96
C THR A 189 15.54 -5.14 -7.54
N ASN A 190 14.62 -5.49 -8.46
CA ASN A 190 13.17 -5.47 -8.24
C ASN A 190 12.64 -4.13 -7.70
N SER A 191 13.37 -3.03 -7.90
CA SER A 191 13.02 -1.73 -7.35
C SER A 191 12.20 -0.88 -8.31
N THR A 192 11.26 -0.11 -7.76
CA THR A 192 10.51 0.92 -8.49
C THR A 192 10.92 2.30 -8.01
N THR A 193 11.17 3.21 -8.97
CA THR A 193 11.43 4.63 -8.68
C THR A 193 10.17 5.42 -9.01
N ILE A 194 9.72 6.25 -8.08
CA ILE A 194 8.61 7.19 -8.20
C ILE A 194 9.22 8.58 -8.37
N ARG A 195 8.77 9.35 -9.37
CA ARG A 195 9.19 10.72 -9.61
C ARG A 195 7.97 11.60 -9.77
N GLY A 196 8.01 12.78 -9.18
CA GLY A 196 6.93 13.73 -9.34
C GLY A 196 7.32 15.12 -8.92
N GLN A 197 6.35 16.02 -9.01
CA GLN A 197 6.51 17.41 -8.66
C GLN A 197 5.27 17.87 -7.93
N LEU A 198 5.40 18.20 -6.64
CA LEU A 198 4.31 18.76 -5.85
C LEU A 198 4.03 20.19 -6.29
N THR A 199 3.19 20.35 -7.31
CA THR A 199 2.69 21.66 -7.74
C THR A 199 1.46 22.09 -6.95
N ASP A 200 0.77 21.13 -6.35
CA ASP A 200 -0.48 21.30 -5.62
C ASP A 200 -0.29 20.99 -4.12
N ARG A 201 -1.29 20.40 -3.46
CA ARG A 201 -1.24 20.10 -2.02
C ARG A 201 -0.49 18.81 -1.71
N ALA A 202 -0.71 17.74 -2.45
CA ALA A 202 -0.20 16.43 -2.05
C ALA A 202 -0.29 15.37 -3.14
N ASP A 203 0.71 14.49 -3.18
CA ASP A 203 0.70 13.24 -3.95
C ASP A 203 0.64 12.04 -3.01
N SER A 204 0.20 10.89 -3.51
CA SER A 204 0.16 9.66 -2.72
C SER A 204 0.39 8.42 -3.57
N PHE A 205 0.99 7.38 -2.99
CA PHE A 205 1.30 6.12 -3.67
C PHE A 205 1.13 4.93 -2.74
N TYR A 206 0.71 3.80 -3.30
CA TYR A 206 0.87 2.49 -2.67
C TYR A 206 2.15 1.84 -3.17
N PHE A 207 2.87 1.16 -2.29
CA PHE A 207 4.10 0.48 -2.67
C PHE A 207 4.33 -0.78 -1.84
N GLY A 208 4.91 -1.78 -2.51
CA GLY A 208 5.41 -2.98 -1.85
C GLY A 208 6.85 -2.82 -1.36
N GLY A 209 7.20 -3.57 -0.31
CA GLY A 209 8.56 -3.58 0.25
C GLY A 209 8.97 -2.29 0.97
N ASN A 210 10.27 -1.94 0.94
CA ASN A 210 10.85 -0.85 1.73
C ASN A 210 11.29 0.33 0.86
N ILE A 211 11.25 1.55 1.40
CA ILE A 211 11.89 2.73 0.79
C ILE A 211 13.41 2.61 0.98
N THR A 212 14.17 2.61 -0.11
CA THR A 212 15.65 2.53 -0.09
C THR A 212 16.32 3.88 -0.29
N SER A 213 15.63 4.84 -0.92
CA SER A 213 16.13 6.21 -1.07
C SER A 213 15.00 7.20 -1.29
N SER A 214 15.16 8.41 -0.80
CA SER A 214 14.25 9.53 -1.06
C SER A 214 15.05 10.82 -1.23
N SER A 215 14.70 11.64 -2.22
CA SER A 215 15.28 12.96 -2.46
C SER A 215 14.16 13.96 -2.74
N PHE A 216 14.30 15.17 -2.20
CA PHE A 216 13.34 16.27 -2.33
C PHE A 216 14.10 17.56 -2.63
N ASP A 217 13.73 18.26 -3.70
CA ASP A 217 14.25 19.59 -4.04
C ASP A 217 13.40 20.68 -3.37
N GLY A 218 13.31 20.62 -2.03
CA GLY A 218 12.47 21.52 -1.25
C GLY A 218 11.98 20.92 0.05
N GLN A 219 11.17 21.68 0.78
CA GLN A 219 10.52 21.20 2.00
C GLN A 219 9.28 20.39 1.64
N ALA A 220 9.21 19.14 2.09
CA ALA A 220 8.02 18.29 1.98
C ALA A 220 7.67 17.70 3.34
N HIS A 221 6.38 17.45 3.57
CA HIS A 221 5.93 16.60 4.67
C HIS A 221 5.63 15.22 4.11
N VAL A 222 6.37 14.21 4.55
CA VAL A 222 6.12 12.82 4.15
C VAL A 222 5.37 12.11 5.26
N PHE A 223 4.36 11.34 4.89
CA PHE A 223 3.60 10.48 5.78
C PHE A 223 3.66 9.05 5.26
N ILE A 224 3.99 8.10 6.12
CA ILE A 224 3.93 6.67 5.84
C ILE A 224 2.81 6.09 6.67
N ASN A 225 1.83 5.47 6.02
CA ASN A 225 0.64 4.91 6.67
C ASN A 225 -0.06 5.91 7.62
N GLY A 226 -0.10 7.18 7.22
CA GLY A 226 -0.69 8.29 7.98
C GLY A 226 0.21 8.88 9.08
N GLN A 227 1.36 8.28 9.36
CA GLN A 227 2.33 8.79 10.35
C GLN A 227 3.37 9.67 9.68
N ARG A 228 3.65 10.85 10.25
CA ARG A 228 4.65 11.78 9.70
C ARG A 228 6.05 11.18 9.84
N ALA A 229 6.74 11.02 8.72
CA ALA A 229 8.13 10.59 8.67
C ALA A 229 9.06 11.81 8.65
N SER A 230 10.20 11.68 9.34
CA SER A 230 11.27 12.66 9.27
C SER A 230 12.04 12.49 7.97
N VAL A 231 11.97 13.48 7.09
CA VAL A 231 12.83 13.56 5.91
C VAL A 231 14.03 14.46 6.22
N SER A 232 15.22 13.90 6.12
CA SER A 232 16.44 14.71 6.16
C SER A 232 16.47 15.60 4.93
N LYS A 233 16.50 16.92 5.14
CA LYS A 233 16.77 17.87 4.05
C LYS A 233 18.08 17.44 3.40
N PRO A 234 18.16 17.31 2.06
CA PRO A 234 19.45 17.10 1.43
C PRO A 234 20.37 18.23 1.86
N THR A 235 21.47 17.88 2.54
CA THR A 235 22.56 18.81 2.78
C THR A 235 22.96 19.30 1.40
N ALA A 236 22.78 20.60 1.13
CA ALA A 236 23.14 21.16 -0.15
C ALA A 236 24.56 20.71 -0.45
N THR A 237 24.73 19.88 -1.48
CA THR A 237 26.07 19.55 -1.98
C THR A 237 26.72 20.90 -2.21
N PRO A 238 27.81 21.24 -1.51
CA PRO A 238 28.41 22.56 -1.62
C PRO A 238 28.60 22.81 -3.10
N THR A 239 27.88 23.80 -3.64
CA THR A 239 28.08 24.24 -5.01
C THR A 239 29.56 24.53 -5.08
N ALA A 240 30.31 23.73 -5.84
CA ALA A 240 31.73 23.94 -6.01
C ALA A 240 31.85 25.39 -6.47
N THR A 241 32.31 26.24 -5.56
CA THR A 241 32.65 27.62 -5.90
C THR A 241 33.69 27.43 -6.98
N SER A 242 33.32 27.72 -8.22
CA SER A 242 34.22 27.63 -9.35
C SER A 242 35.41 28.50 -8.98
N THR A 243 36.52 27.86 -8.56
CA THR A 243 37.78 28.54 -8.43
C THR A 243 38.01 29.23 -9.77
N PRO A 244 38.14 30.56 -9.82
CA PRO A 244 38.31 31.26 -11.08
C PRO A 244 39.47 30.60 -11.80
N SER A 245 39.20 30.09 -13.01
CA SER A 245 40.21 29.52 -13.87
C SER A 245 41.30 30.58 -14.05
N PRO A 246 42.58 30.28 -13.77
CA PRO A 246 43.64 31.25 -14.04
C PRO A 246 43.59 31.60 -15.53
N THR A 247 43.55 32.90 -15.81
CA THR A 247 43.67 33.43 -17.17
C THR A 247 45.02 32.99 -17.72
N VAL A 248 45.01 31.97 -18.58
CA VAL A 248 46.18 31.61 -19.38
C VAL A 248 46.24 32.57 -20.55
N THR A 249 47.21 33.48 -20.54
CA THR A 249 47.58 34.29 -21.70
C THR A 249 48.17 33.35 -22.76
N GLU A 250 47.38 33.07 -23.79
CA GLU A 250 47.75 32.22 -24.92
C GLU A 250 48.74 32.96 -25.84
N ASN A 251 50.02 32.59 -25.76
CA ASN A 251 51.01 32.94 -26.77
C ASN A 251 50.85 31.98 -27.96
N LYS A 252 50.34 32.51 -29.07
CA LYS A 252 50.17 31.88 -30.38
C LYS A 252 51.51 31.74 -31.14
N PRO A 253 51.92 30.53 -31.57
CA PRO A 253 52.83 30.34 -32.68
C PRO A 253 52.13 29.71 -33.91
N PRO A 254 52.78 29.72 -35.09
CA PRO A 254 52.11 29.64 -36.38
C PRO A 254 51.87 28.21 -36.89
N ALA A 255 50.94 28.14 -37.83
CA ALA A 255 50.43 26.96 -38.51
C ALA A 255 51.51 26.13 -39.22
N THR A 256 51.34 24.80 -39.23
CA THR A 256 51.92 23.93 -40.25
C THR A 256 50.94 22.81 -40.61
N SER A 257 50.79 22.63 -41.92
CA SER A 257 49.82 21.80 -42.63
C SER A 257 50.13 20.29 -42.63
N THR A 258 49.19 19.54 -43.22
CA THR A 258 49.29 18.18 -43.82
C THR A 258 49.17 17.02 -42.81
N THR A 259 48.45 15.90 -43.03
CA THR A 259 48.09 15.17 -44.25
C THR A 259 46.87 14.26 -44.02
N VAL A 260 46.12 14.05 -45.11
CA VAL A 260 45.07 13.06 -45.35
C VAL A 260 45.47 11.63 -44.95
N SER A 261 44.56 10.88 -44.31
CA SER A 261 44.51 9.43 -44.49
C SER A 261 43.10 8.90 -44.31
N GLU A 262 42.55 8.46 -45.43
CA GLU A 262 41.26 7.83 -45.64
C GLU A 262 41.32 6.38 -45.12
N ARG A 263 40.39 5.95 -44.26
CA ARG A 263 40.18 4.51 -44.01
C ARG A 263 38.70 4.20 -43.84
N ARG A 264 38.09 3.78 -44.95
CA ARG A 264 36.81 3.05 -44.97
C ARG A 264 36.96 1.75 -44.18
N THR A 265 36.02 1.48 -43.29
CA THR A 265 35.77 0.13 -42.78
C THR A 265 34.29 -0.15 -42.89
N ASP A 266 33.94 -1.03 -43.83
CA ASP A 266 32.60 -1.56 -44.03
C ASP A 266 32.12 -2.27 -42.75
N SER A 267 30.94 -1.88 -42.26
CA SER A 267 30.23 -2.61 -41.21
C SER A 267 29.05 -3.36 -41.81
N ARG A 268 29.29 -4.67 -41.92
CA ARG A 268 28.41 -5.77 -42.28
C ARG A 268 27.08 -5.72 -41.52
N VAL A 269 25.99 -5.60 -42.27
CA VAL A 269 24.62 -5.83 -41.79
C VAL A 269 24.43 -7.34 -41.57
N THR A 270 24.10 -7.73 -40.34
CA THR A 270 23.67 -9.10 -40.02
C THR A 270 22.18 -9.04 -39.71
N THR A 271 21.35 -9.55 -40.62
CA THR A 271 19.92 -9.78 -40.42
C THR A 271 19.76 -10.99 -39.50
N THR A 272 19.19 -10.78 -38.31
CA THR A 272 18.80 -11.88 -37.41
C THR A 272 17.31 -12.15 -37.59
N THR A 273 17.00 -13.28 -38.19
CA THR A 273 15.66 -13.86 -38.28
C THR A 273 15.22 -14.31 -36.89
N SER A 274 14.10 -13.77 -36.40
CA SER A 274 13.48 -14.15 -35.12
C SER A 274 12.58 -15.37 -35.34
N GLU A 275 13.04 -16.54 -34.93
CA GLU A 275 12.20 -17.73 -34.83
C GLU A 275 11.30 -17.65 -33.58
N ASN A 276 10.02 -17.92 -33.81
CA ASN A 276 8.94 -17.88 -32.84
C ASN A 276 8.95 -19.18 -32.02
N ALA A 277 9.55 -19.15 -30.82
CA ALA A 277 9.54 -20.28 -29.90
C ALA A 277 8.33 -20.19 -28.95
N THR A 278 7.34 -21.05 -29.19
CA THR A 278 6.23 -21.33 -28.27
C THR A 278 6.77 -21.91 -26.96
N SER A 279 6.73 -21.12 -25.88
CA SER A 279 7.06 -21.60 -24.53
C SER A 279 5.82 -22.13 -23.83
N THR A 280 5.70 -23.45 -23.79
CA THR A 280 4.78 -24.18 -22.92
C THR A 280 5.26 -24.04 -21.48
N THR A 281 4.50 -23.36 -20.63
CA THR A 281 4.84 -23.22 -19.21
C THR A 281 4.28 -24.42 -18.44
N THR A 282 5.15 -25.38 -18.10
CA THR A 282 4.84 -26.45 -17.15
C THR A 282 5.04 -25.90 -15.73
N THR A 283 3.95 -25.67 -15.01
CA THR A 283 3.98 -25.28 -13.60
C THR A 283 4.31 -26.50 -12.73
N ASN A 284 5.56 -26.60 -12.28
CA ASN A 284 5.93 -27.50 -11.21
C ASN A 284 5.40 -26.96 -9.87
N SER A 285 4.37 -27.63 -9.37
CA SER A 285 3.85 -27.47 -8.01
C SER A 285 4.95 -27.84 -7.01
N SER A 286 5.50 -26.82 -6.35
CA SER A 286 6.37 -27.00 -5.19
C SER A 286 5.52 -26.79 -3.95
N ASN A 287 5.42 -27.82 -3.12
CA ASN A 287 4.73 -27.80 -1.84
C ASN A 287 5.27 -26.66 -0.95
N SER A 288 4.47 -25.62 -0.73
CA SER A 288 4.76 -24.64 0.31
C SER A 288 4.32 -25.22 1.65
N GLU A 289 5.31 -25.52 2.49
CA GLU A 289 5.08 -25.81 3.89
C GLU A 289 4.46 -24.59 4.61
N LEU A 290 3.52 -24.93 5.49
CA LEU A 290 2.62 -24.06 6.20
C LEU A 290 3.35 -23.33 7.34
N PHE A 291 4.00 -22.21 7.07
CA PHE A 291 4.47 -21.31 8.13
C PHE A 291 3.28 -20.48 8.64
N ILE A 292 2.66 -20.96 9.73
CA ILE A 292 1.72 -20.18 10.54
C ILE A 292 2.52 -19.09 11.26
N SER A 293 2.51 -17.88 10.72
CA SER A 293 3.02 -16.69 11.43
C SER A 293 2.05 -16.31 12.56
N VAL A 294 2.49 -16.52 13.80
CA VAL A 294 1.78 -16.22 15.05
C VAL A 294 1.86 -14.71 15.34
N VAL A 295 1.25 -13.88 14.49
CA VAL A 295 1.06 -12.44 14.78
C VAL A 295 -0.43 -12.03 14.75
N GLY A 296 -1.33 -12.94 14.38
CA GLY A 296 -2.79 -12.72 14.39
C GLY A 296 -3.52 -13.21 15.66
N GLY A 297 -2.87 -13.25 16.82
CA GLY A 297 -3.35 -13.95 18.02
C GLY A 297 -4.26 -13.17 18.98
N ILE A 298 -4.70 -11.95 18.69
CA ILE A 298 -5.47 -11.12 19.64
C ILE A 298 -6.85 -10.66 19.12
N PHE A 299 -7.17 -10.80 17.84
CA PHE A 299 -8.48 -10.35 17.31
C PHE A 299 -9.59 -11.41 17.27
N LEU A 300 -9.34 -12.64 17.74
CA LEU A 300 -10.33 -13.74 17.72
C LEU A 300 -10.87 -14.09 19.12
N LEU A 301 -11.19 -13.08 19.94
CA LEU A 301 -11.79 -13.30 21.27
C LEU A 301 -12.82 -12.22 21.66
N MET A 302 -13.66 -11.80 20.69
CA MET A 302 -14.78 -10.87 20.92
C MET A 302 -16.02 -11.18 20.06
N VAL A 303 -16.23 -12.43 19.61
CA VAL A 303 -17.43 -12.81 18.81
C VAL A 303 -18.22 -14.01 19.38
N VAL A 304 -17.91 -14.49 20.60
CA VAL A 304 -18.63 -15.64 21.21
C VAL A 304 -19.38 -15.26 22.50
N ALA A 305 -20.04 -14.11 22.54
CA ALA A 305 -20.82 -13.68 23.72
C ALA A 305 -22.24 -13.16 23.44
N PHE A 306 -22.84 -13.44 22.28
CA PHE A 306 -24.24 -13.06 21.98
C PHE A 306 -25.03 -14.15 21.25
N SER A 307 -25.04 -15.37 21.81
CA SER A 307 -25.87 -16.46 21.27
C SER A 307 -26.54 -17.32 22.35
N THR A 308 -27.02 -16.72 23.45
CA THR A 308 -27.98 -17.37 24.37
C THR A 308 -28.96 -16.37 24.98
N LEU A 309 -29.81 -15.73 24.17
CA LEU A 309 -31.09 -15.21 24.67
C LEU A 309 -32.10 -14.98 23.53
N TRP A 310 -32.50 -16.06 22.85
CA TRP A 310 -33.77 -16.04 22.11
C TRP A 310 -34.87 -16.46 23.07
N VAL A 311 -35.63 -15.46 23.51
CA VAL A 311 -36.85 -15.59 24.28
C VAL A 311 -37.88 -16.36 23.46
N PHE A 312 -38.39 -17.43 24.05
CA PHE A 312 -39.58 -18.15 23.61
C PHE A 312 -40.79 -17.19 23.65
N SER A 313 -41.35 -16.83 22.51
CA SER A 313 -42.69 -16.24 22.45
C SER A 313 -43.73 -17.35 22.29
N PRO A 314 -44.72 -17.47 23.19
CA PRO A 314 -45.78 -18.47 23.06
C PRO A 314 -46.71 -18.13 21.89
N ARG A 315 -46.97 -19.13 21.04
CA ARG A 315 -48.02 -19.08 20.00
C ARG A 315 -49.39 -19.05 20.69
N GLU A 316 -50.13 -17.95 20.53
CA GLU A 316 -51.58 -17.98 20.75
C GLU A 316 -52.24 -18.85 19.67
N ARG A 317 -52.90 -19.91 20.11
CA ARG A 317 -53.90 -20.63 19.31
C ARG A 317 -55.20 -19.83 19.40
N ARG A 318 -55.70 -19.35 18.27
CA ARG A 318 -57.11 -18.96 18.14
C ARG A 318 -57.91 -20.21 17.75
N TRP A 319 -59.00 -20.43 18.49
CA TRP A 319 -60.11 -21.29 18.12
C TRP A 319 -60.97 -20.57 17.08
#